data_AF-A0A832I8F6-F1
#
_entry.id   AF-A0A832I8F6-F1
#
_cell.length_a   1.000
_cell.length_b   1.000
_cell.length_c   1.000
_cell.angle_alpha   90.00
_cell.angle_beta   90.00
_cell.angle_gamma   90.00
#
_symmetry.space_group_name_H-M   'P 1'
#
loop_
_entity.id
_entity.type
_entity.pdbx_description
1 polymer ?
#
loop_
_entity_poly.entity_id
_entity_poly.type
_entity_poly.pdbx_seq_one_letter_code
_entity_poly.pdbx_strand_id
1 'polypeptide(L)'
;MIEAKIEKKEAFAVSTLSYSWVYSRASLEQILKKNKELFSNRIDKIIDEVEKKIAHLRQESFFIKNLANLDELVQILKNMKKDFLKSYTLDVVRSPNHTEWVDGRMQEFNETALKFKVFLTNLSLEASDEVDLSCLESLIKAIPEEATKLRVELENLKAHFLKVEEALKSEKVSKQELERLYDSIPNYLTKLRGALSKKIMAMEQDEWRSQRVTSVKVQTKSDRENIEKIKETAKRYHSKLEKIDPSMAQASIVLLEELRESQDLNRVQAIAEEMKYRYLKAKDRYIRGELLKEDILNAYKSLPSSELKELAEQLLKKDRISDQEYVDFMKKLYGAGFSVNMDDVRKKMVALIETELSKYGYMSVNEDLMERLMRGEVVELKTPFGEDYALRMKLEQRTVAIRFVRYVESMESLSEYERHKDVSIGKAWCETYDRLKQILHENGIILEEQYRIEPHERFCYEVRKREAETQTKKHETHGLRRKHVDEG
;
A
#
# COMPACT_ATOMS: atom_id res chain seq x y z
N MET A 1 -9.70 -10.96 -50.36
CA MET A 1 -9.42 -9.94 -49.33
C MET A 1 -9.68 -10.58 -47.98
N ILE A 2 -8.64 -10.87 -47.20
CA ILE A 2 -8.79 -11.41 -45.84
C ILE A 2 -8.05 -10.46 -44.92
N GLU A 3 -8.81 -9.81 -44.04
CA GLU A 3 -8.42 -8.72 -43.15
C GLU A 3 -7.33 -9.14 -42.16
N ALA A 4 -6.43 -8.21 -41.85
CA ALA A 4 -5.48 -8.36 -40.75
C ALA A 4 -6.26 -8.42 -39.43
N LYS A 5 -6.21 -9.56 -38.74
CA LYS A 5 -6.90 -9.75 -37.46
C LYS A 5 -6.01 -9.18 -36.34
N ILE A 6 -6.33 -7.97 -35.87
CA ILE A 6 -5.74 -7.44 -34.63
C ILE A 6 -6.42 -8.18 -33.48
N GLU A 7 -5.71 -9.07 -32.79
CA GLU A 7 -6.18 -9.61 -31.53
C GLU A 7 -6.01 -8.52 -30.45
N LYS A 8 -7.14 -7.94 -30.04
CA LYS A 8 -7.20 -7.05 -28.87
C LYS A 8 -7.55 -7.90 -27.65
N LYS A 9 -6.56 -8.21 -26.81
CA LYS A 9 -6.80 -8.55 -25.41
C LYS A 9 -6.39 -7.35 -24.58
N GLU A 10 -7.36 -6.63 -24.06
CA GLU A 10 -7.12 -5.45 -23.21
C GLU A 10 -7.24 -5.88 -21.74
N ALA A 11 -6.12 -6.28 -21.13
CA ALA A 11 -6.05 -6.49 -19.69
C ALA A 11 -5.90 -5.13 -19.01
N PHE A 12 -6.92 -4.71 -18.25
CA PHE A 12 -6.89 -3.47 -17.48
C PHE A 12 -6.77 -3.76 -15.99
N ALA A 13 -5.67 -3.30 -15.39
CA ALA A 13 -5.60 -2.95 -13.99
C ALA A 13 -5.51 -1.42 -13.84
N VAL A 14 -5.90 -0.88 -12.68
CA VAL A 14 -5.83 0.56 -12.41
C VAL A 14 -4.41 1.07 -12.64
N SER A 15 -4.27 2.16 -13.38
CA SER A 15 -3.02 2.80 -13.79
C SER A 15 -2.03 1.93 -14.56
N THR A 16 -2.55 0.93 -15.28
CA THR A 16 -1.73 0.05 -16.12
C THR A 16 -1.90 0.33 -17.62
N LEU A 17 -0.82 0.08 -18.35
CA LEU A 17 -0.72 0.25 -19.80
C LEU A 17 -1.63 -0.73 -20.53
N SER A 18 -2.53 -0.21 -21.37
CA SER A 18 -3.23 -1.04 -22.36
C SER A 18 -2.34 -1.25 -23.59
N TYR A 19 -2.07 -2.51 -23.92
CA TYR A 19 -1.26 -2.89 -25.08
C TYR A 19 -2.06 -3.76 -26.05
N SER A 20 -1.61 -3.76 -27.29
CA SER A 20 -2.10 -4.62 -28.36
C SER A 20 -0.93 -4.92 -29.28
N TRP A 21 -0.99 -6.07 -29.97
CA TRP A 21 -0.01 -6.45 -30.96
C TRP A 21 -0.72 -6.95 -32.22
N VAL A 22 0.05 -6.98 -33.31
CA VAL A 22 -0.47 -7.36 -34.62
C VAL A 22 -0.10 -8.82 -34.90
N TYR A 23 -1.12 -9.60 -35.23
CA TYR A 23 -0.96 -10.87 -35.93
C TYR A 23 -1.44 -10.67 -37.38
N SER A 24 -0.56 -10.88 -38.36
CA SER A 24 -0.91 -10.63 -39.77
C SER A 24 -0.21 -11.63 -40.69
N ARG A 25 -0.61 -11.65 -41.98
CA ARG A 25 0.09 -12.43 -43.02
C ARG A 25 1.39 -11.77 -43.51
N ALA A 26 1.82 -10.66 -42.91
CA ALA A 26 3.07 -10.01 -43.24
C ALA A 26 4.27 -10.88 -42.85
N SER A 27 5.46 -10.57 -43.38
CA SER A 27 6.69 -11.26 -42.97
C SER A 27 6.92 -11.10 -41.45
N LEU A 28 7.51 -12.11 -40.82
CA LEU A 28 7.76 -12.11 -39.38
C LEU A 28 8.66 -10.94 -38.94
N GLU A 29 9.54 -10.47 -39.82
CA GLU A 29 10.36 -9.28 -39.62
C GLU A 29 9.53 -7.99 -39.57
N GLN A 30 8.53 -7.87 -40.46
CA GLN A 30 7.59 -6.74 -40.45
C GLN A 30 6.68 -6.78 -39.21
N ILE A 31 6.24 -7.97 -38.79
CA ILE A 31 5.44 -8.15 -37.56
C ILE A 31 6.27 -7.76 -36.33
N LEU A 32 7.51 -8.25 -36.24
CA LEU A 32 8.43 -7.91 -35.16
C LEU A 32 8.65 -6.39 -35.08
N LYS A 33 8.97 -5.75 -36.20
CA LYS A 33 9.20 -4.29 -36.26
C LYS A 33 7.96 -3.52 -35.79
N LYS A 34 6.79 -3.85 -36.34
CA LYS A 34 5.53 -3.17 -36.01
C LYS A 34 5.14 -3.35 -34.54
N ASN A 35 5.32 -4.55 -33.99
CA ASN A 35 5.03 -4.82 -32.58
C ASN A 35 6.02 -4.09 -31.67
N LYS A 36 7.32 -4.02 -32.00
CA LYS A 36 8.29 -3.21 -31.24
C LYS A 36 7.92 -1.73 -31.21
N GLU A 37 7.50 -1.18 -32.35
CA GLU A 37 7.04 0.22 -32.42
C GLU A 37 5.78 0.44 -31.56
N LEU A 38 4.80 -0.46 -31.64
CA LEU A 38 3.59 -0.40 -30.81
C LEU A 38 3.92 -0.45 -29.32
N PHE A 39 4.72 -1.43 -28.89
CA PHE A 39 5.10 -1.56 -27.49
C PHE A 39 5.93 -0.38 -27.01
N SER A 40 6.90 0.10 -27.81
CA SER A 40 7.69 1.28 -27.47
C SER A 40 6.78 2.48 -27.22
N ASN A 41 5.89 2.80 -28.15
CA ASN A 41 4.99 3.96 -28.04
C ASN A 41 4.07 3.87 -26.82
N ARG A 42 3.65 2.66 -26.44
CA ARG A 42 2.82 2.47 -25.25
C ARG A 42 3.61 2.65 -23.97
N ILE A 43 4.80 2.03 -23.89
CA ILE A 43 5.68 2.14 -22.72
C ILE A 43 6.12 3.60 -22.52
N ASP A 44 6.44 4.30 -23.61
CA ASP A 44 6.82 5.72 -23.58
C ASP A 44 5.73 6.60 -22.98
N LYS A 45 4.44 6.34 -23.26
CA LYS A 45 3.34 7.11 -22.64
C LYS A 45 3.35 7.04 -21.11
N ILE A 46 3.59 5.85 -20.55
CA ILE A 46 3.64 5.68 -19.09
C ILE A 46 4.90 6.32 -18.50
N ILE A 47 6.04 6.19 -19.18
CA ILE A 47 7.27 6.88 -18.77
C ILE A 47 7.05 8.40 -18.76
N ASP A 48 6.44 8.96 -19.81
CA ASP A 48 6.12 10.38 -19.91
C ASP A 48 5.16 10.84 -18.80
N GLU A 49 4.19 10.01 -18.40
CA GLU A 49 3.28 10.30 -17.29
C GLU A 49 4.05 10.43 -15.97
N VAL A 50 4.95 9.50 -15.68
CA VAL A 50 5.80 9.52 -14.49
C VAL A 50 6.75 10.73 -14.52
N GLU A 51 7.38 11.01 -15.67
CA GLU A 51 8.24 12.18 -15.86
C GLU A 51 7.49 13.49 -15.62
N LYS A 52 6.28 13.65 -16.17
CA LYS A 52 5.45 14.85 -15.97
C LYS A 52 5.05 15.01 -14.51
N LYS A 53 4.69 13.91 -13.83
CA LYS A 53 4.34 13.94 -12.41
C LYS A 53 5.53 14.38 -11.56
N ILE A 54 6.73 13.85 -11.82
CA ILE A 54 7.96 14.29 -11.14
C ILE A 54 8.22 15.79 -11.40
N ALA A 55 8.12 16.23 -12.66
CA ALA A 55 8.34 17.64 -13.01
C ALA A 55 7.35 18.57 -12.30
N HIS A 56 6.08 18.19 -12.21
CA HIS A 56 5.06 18.95 -11.50
C HIS A 56 5.35 19.02 -9.99
N LEU A 57 5.66 17.90 -9.35
CA LEU A 57 5.98 17.85 -7.91
C LEU A 57 7.22 18.69 -7.55
N ARG A 58 8.22 18.74 -8.45
CA ARG A 58 9.41 19.60 -8.29
C ARG A 58 9.09 21.10 -8.37
N GLN A 59 7.98 21.49 -9.02
CA GLN A 59 7.54 22.88 -9.06
C GLN A 59 6.80 23.27 -7.78
N GLU A 60 6.05 22.34 -7.20
CA GLU A 60 5.21 22.61 -6.02
C GLU A 60 5.97 22.56 -4.69
N SER A 61 7.01 21.72 -4.59
CA SER A 61 7.73 21.53 -3.33
C SER A 61 9.23 21.79 -3.45
N PHE A 62 9.72 22.72 -2.62
CA PHE A 62 11.16 23.02 -2.53
C PHE A 62 11.96 21.81 -2.03
N PHE A 63 11.37 20.97 -1.18
CA PHE A 63 11.98 19.71 -0.75
C PHE A 63 12.14 18.75 -1.93
N ILE A 64 11.05 18.47 -2.66
CA ILE A 64 11.06 17.53 -3.80
C ILE A 64 11.98 18.02 -4.91
N LYS A 65 12.01 19.33 -5.16
CA LYS A 65 12.93 19.96 -6.14
C LYS A 65 14.39 19.57 -5.93
N ASN A 66 14.80 19.35 -4.68
CA ASN A 66 16.19 19.05 -4.32
C ASN A 66 16.47 17.55 -4.10
N LEU A 67 15.50 16.66 -4.36
CA LEU A 67 15.74 15.22 -4.40
C LEU A 67 16.40 14.82 -5.73
N ALA A 68 17.71 14.60 -5.69
CA ALA A 68 18.52 14.39 -6.89
C ALA A 68 18.24 13.03 -7.53
N ASN A 69 17.98 12.00 -6.73
CA ASN A 69 17.77 10.64 -7.24
C ASN A 69 16.31 10.33 -7.59
N LEU A 70 15.41 11.32 -7.59
CA LEU A 70 14.02 11.08 -7.98
C LEU A 70 13.88 10.63 -9.45
N ASP A 71 14.82 11.06 -10.31
CA ASP A 71 14.88 10.64 -11.73
C ASP A 71 15.31 9.15 -11.89
N GLU A 72 15.76 8.49 -10.82
CA GLU A 72 16.04 7.05 -10.80
C GLU A 72 14.80 6.24 -11.19
N LEU A 73 13.60 6.65 -10.74
CA LEU A 73 12.33 6.00 -11.07
C LEU A 73 12.11 5.94 -12.59
N VAL A 74 12.36 7.05 -13.28
CA VAL A 74 12.25 7.13 -14.74
C VAL A 74 13.31 6.26 -15.41
N GLN A 75 14.53 6.26 -14.89
CA GLN A 75 15.63 5.47 -15.44
C GLN A 75 15.36 3.96 -15.33
N ILE A 76 14.75 3.50 -14.24
CA ILE A 76 14.34 2.09 -14.07
C ILE A 76 13.34 1.70 -15.17
N LEU A 77 12.29 2.50 -15.39
CA LEU A 77 11.30 2.22 -16.44
C LEU A 77 11.92 2.24 -17.84
N LYS A 78 12.85 3.17 -18.12
CA LYS A 78 13.60 3.22 -19.39
C LYS A 78 14.48 1.98 -19.60
N ASN A 79 15.09 1.46 -18.54
CA ASN A 79 15.87 0.22 -18.59
C ASN A 79 14.97 -0.99 -18.87
N MET A 80 13.83 -1.11 -18.17
CA MET A 80 12.84 -2.17 -18.42
C MET A 80 12.34 -2.15 -19.87
N LYS A 81 12.05 -0.95 -20.42
CA LYS A 81 11.70 -0.78 -21.84
C LYS A 81 12.80 -1.33 -22.76
N LYS A 82 14.05 -0.93 -22.51
CA LYS A 82 15.20 -1.33 -23.33
C LYS A 82 15.37 -2.85 -23.30
N ASP A 83 15.24 -3.47 -22.12
CA ASP A 83 15.39 -4.91 -21.94
C ASP A 83 14.24 -5.69 -22.58
N PHE A 84 13.00 -5.19 -22.46
CA PHE A 84 11.84 -5.74 -23.16
C PHE A 84 12.04 -5.72 -24.68
N LEU A 85 12.37 -4.56 -25.25
CA LEU A 85 12.54 -4.42 -26.71
C LEU A 85 13.73 -5.21 -27.25
N LYS A 86 14.79 -5.39 -26.44
CA LYS A 86 15.94 -6.24 -26.78
C LYS A 86 15.55 -7.72 -26.77
N SER A 87 14.79 -8.14 -25.77
CA SER A 87 14.40 -9.55 -25.56
C SER A 87 13.24 -10.00 -26.45
N TYR A 88 12.48 -9.06 -27.01
CA TYR A 88 11.45 -9.35 -28.01
C TYR A 88 12.11 -9.66 -29.36
N THR A 89 12.34 -10.94 -29.64
CA THR A 89 13.02 -11.45 -30.84
C THR A 89 12.05 -12.14 -31.80
N LEU A 90 12.54 -12.54 -32.98
CA LEU A 90 11.76 -13.36 -33.92
C LEU A 90 11.33 -14.69 -33.30
N ASP A 91 12.16 -15.29 -32.44
CA ASP A 91 11.85 -16.55 -31.76
C ASP A 91 10.67 -16.38 -30.80
N VAL A 92 10.62 -15.25 -30.09
CA VAL A 92 9.48 -14.89 -29.23
C VAL A 92 8.21 -14.73 -30.06
N VAL A 93 8.26 -14.03 -31.20
CA VAL A 93 7.11 -13.83 -32.09
C VAL A 93 6.60 -15.15 -32.68
N ARG A 94 7.48 -16.11 -32.95
CA ARG A 94 7.13 -17.44 -33.48
C ARG A 94 6.66 -18.41 -32.40
N SER A 95 6.91 -18.11 -31.13
CA SER A 95 6.62 -19.01 -30.02
C SER A 95 5.11 -19.21 -29.84
N PRO A 96 4.63 -20.44 -29.59
CA PRO A 96 3.24 -20.66 -29.20
C PRO A 96 2.89 -19.96 -27.87
N ASN A 97 3.90 -19.65 -27.04
CA ASN A 97 3.74 -18.96 -25.75
C ASN A 97 4.00 -17.45 -25.87
N HIS A 98 3.94 -16.88 -27.08
CA HIS A 98 4.14 -15.46 -27.33
C HIS A 98 3.29 -14.57 -26.42
N THR A 99 2.00 -14.88 -26.33
CA THR A 99 1.02 -14.13 -25.53
C THR A 99 1.41 -14.14 -24.06
N GLU A 100 1.68 -15.31 -23.46
CA GLU A 100 2.08 -15.43 -22.05
C GLU A 100 3.39 -14.69 -21.77
N TRP A 101 4.34 -14.73 -22.70
CA TRP A 101 5.61 -14.01 -22.57
C TRP A 101 5.40 -12.49 -22.57
N VAL A 102 4.59 -11.97 -23.50
CA VAL A 102 4.28 -10.54 -23.59
C VAL A 102 3.51 -10.10 -22.35
N ASP A 103 2.51 -10.88 -21.95
CA ASP A 103 1.65 -10.57 -20.81
C ASP A 103 2.45 -10.52 -19.51
N GLY A 104 3.31 -11.51 -19.25
CA GLY A 104 4.16 -11.53 -18.05
C GLY A 104 5.10 -10.33 -17.98
N ARG A 105 5.74 -9.96 -19.08
CA ARG A 105 6.67 -8.81 -19.11
C ARG A 105 5.99 -7.46 -19.03
N MET A 106 4.84 -7.31 -19.69
CA MET A 106 4.05 -6.09 -19.58
C MET A 106 3.44 -5.93 -18.20
N GLN A 107 3.06 -7.04 -17.56
CA GLN A 107 2.59 -7.04 -16.18
C GLN A 107 3.70 -6.58 -15.21
N GLU A 108 4.92 -7.13 -15.34
CA GLU A 108 6.09 -6.71 -14.55
C GLU A 108 6.36 -5.19 -14.69
N PHE A 109 6.32 -4.67 -15.92
CA PHE A 109 6.45 -3.24 -16.19
C PHE A 109 5.33 -2.42 -15.54
N ASN A 110 4.08 -2.85 -15.70
CA ASN A 110 2.91 -2.17 -15.16
C ASN A 110 2.89 -2.12 -13.64
N GLU A 111 3.29 -3.21 -12.98
CA GLU A 111 3.40 -3.27 -11.52
C GLU A 111 4.47 -2.31 -11.01
N THR A 112 5.61 -2.26 -11.68
CA THR A 112 6.70 -1.32 -11.34
C THR A 112 6.25 0.13 -11.52
N ALA A 113 5.63 0.45 -12.66
CA ALA A 113 5.12 1.79 -12.93
C ALA A 113 4.04 2.21 -11.92
N LEU A 114 3.16 1.30 -11.51
CA LEU A 114 2.14 1.54 -10.50
C LEU A 114 2.78 1.85 -9.13
N LYS A 115 3.75 1.04 -8.69
CA LYS A 115 4.51 1.30 -7.45
C LYS A 115 5.12 2.70 -7.46
N PHE A 116 5.65 3.14 -8.61
CA PHE A 116 6.25 4.47 -8.73
C PHE A 116 5.21 5.57 -8.66
N LYS A 117 4.06 5.42 -9.33
CA LYS A 117 2.94 6.37 -9.24
C LYS A 117 2.40 6.49 -7.82
N VAL A 118 2.22 5.36 -7.12
CA VAL A 118 1.81 5.31 -5.70
C VAL A 118 2.80 6.06 -4.83
N PHE A 119 4.10 5.78 -4.99
CA PHE A 119 5.15 6.46 -4.25
C PHE A 119 5.14 7.97 -4.52
N LEU A 120 5.00 8.41 -5.76
CA LEU A 120 4.94 9.84 -6.11
C LEU A 120 3.72 10.54 -5.51
N THR A 121 2.55 9.89 -5.46
CA THR A 121 1.37 10.44 -4.76
C THR A 121 1.64 10.55 -3.26
N ASN A 122 2.22 9.51 -2.63
CA ASN A 122 2.60 9.56 -1.22
C ASN A 122 3.66 10.64 -0.95
N LEU A 123 4.63 10.82 -1.85
CA LEU A 123 5.64 11.88 -1.78
C LEU A 123 4.99 13.26 -1.80
N SER A 124 4.04 13.49 -2.69
CA SER A 124 3.27 14.74 -2.74
C SER A 124 2.56 15.02 -1.41
N LEU A 125 1.88 14.02 -0.85
CA LEU A 125 1.15 14.14 0.41
C LEU A 125 2.06 14.42 1.60
N GLU A 126 3.14 13.65 1.74
CA GLU A 126 4.05 13.79 2.88
C GLU A 126 4.88 15.07 2.80
N ALA A 127 5.16 15.56 1.59
CA ALA A 127 5.87 16.82 1.34
C ALA A 127 4.94 18.03 1.14
N SER A 128 3.62 17.87 1.34
CA SER A 128 2.64 18.97 1.25
C SER A 128 2.73 19.95 2.42
N ASP A 129 3.36 19.52 3.51
CA ASP A 129 3.67 20.32 4.70
C ASP A 129 5.19 20.24 4.99
N GLU A 130 5.65 20.82 6.09
CA GLU A 130 7.06 20.74 6.48
C GLU A 130 7.51 19.30 6.74
N VAL A 131 8.52 18.84 6.00
CA VAL A 131 9.13 17.51 6.15
C VAL A 131 9.79 17.36 7.53
N ASP A 132 9.39 16.31 8.24
CA ASP A 132 9.97 15.89 9.51
C ASP A 132 10.43 14.42 9.48
N LEU A 133 10.95 13.94 10.61
CA LEU A 133 11.46 12.57 10.73
C LEU A 133 10.38 11.53 10.40
N SER A 134 9.13 11.74 10.85
CA SER A 134 8.03 10.82 10.59
C SER A 134 7.65 10.77 9.12
N CYS A 135 7.72 11.91 8.42
CA CYS A 135 7.52 11.97 6.98
C CYS A 135 8.60 11.15 6.25
N LEU A 136 9.87 11.32 6.60
CA LEU A 136 10.96 10.55 6.00
C LEU A 136 10.83 9.05 6.25
N GLU A 137 10.44 8.64 7.46
CA GLU A 137 10.20 7.23 7.77
C GLU A 137 9.03 6.64 6.95
N SER A 138 7.96 7.40 6.75
CA SER A 138 6.84 7.03 5.89
C SER A 138 7.30 6.85 4.44
N LEU A 139 8.12 7.77 3.92
CA LEU A 139 8.64 7.72 2.55
C LEU A 139 9.63 6.56 2.35
N ILE A 140 10.52 6.31 3.31
CA ILE A 140 11.49 5.20 3.26
C ILE A 140 10.76 3.85 3.29
N LYS A 141 9.65 3.73 4.02
CA LYS A 141 8.83 2.52 4.02
C LYS A 141 8.08 2.33 2.70
N ALA A 142 7.61 3.42 2.10
CA ALA A 142 6.82 3.39 0.87
C ALA A 142 7.66 3.35 -0.42
N ILE A 143 8.99 3.53 -0.33
CA ILE A 143 9.83 3.58 -1.51
C ILE A 143 9.96 2.18 -2.17
N PRO A 144 9.82 2.08 -3.50
CA PRO A 144 10.05 0.83 -4.21
C PRO A 144 11.45 0.27 -3.95
N GLU A 145 11.59 -1.05 -3.90
CA GLU A 145 12.87 -1.73 -3.64
C GLU A 145 13.90 -1.46 -4.74
N GLU A 146 13.42 -1.27 -5.96
CA GLU A 146 14.21 -1.03 -7.16
C GLU A 146 14.93 0.35 -7.11
N ALA A 147 14.40 1.32 -6.36
CA ALA A 147 14.88 2.70 -6.25
C ALA A 147 15.96 2.87 -5.17
N THR A 148 17.07 2.16 -5.32
CA THR A 148 18.13 2.05 -4.31
C THR A 148 18.83 3.38 -3.98
N LYS A 149 19.11 4.22 -4.99
CA LYS A 149 19.82 5.49 -4.76
C LYS A 149 18.94 6.50 -4.05
N LEU A 150 17.66 6.57 -4.43
CA LEU A 150 16.68 7.41 -3.76
C LEU A 150 16.45 6.95 -2.32
N ARG A 151 16.46 5.64 -2.05
CA ARG A 151 16.41 5.12 -0.67
C ARG A 151 17.59 5.60 0.17
N VAL A 152 18.81 5.50 -0.37
CA VAL A 152 20.03 6.00 0.30
C VAL A 152 19.96 7.50 0.54
N GLU A 153 19.46 8.28 -0.42
CA GLU A 153 19.27 9.72 -0.26
C GLU A 153 18.30 10.05 0.89
N LEU A 154 17.16 9.38 0.97
CA LEU A 154 16.18 9.58 2.05
C LEU A 154 16.74 9.14 3.42
N GLU A 155 17.49 8.04 3.49
CA GLU A 155 18.16 7.59 4.72
C GLU A 155 19.24 8.58 5.19
N ASN A 156 20.00 9.17 4.26
CA ASN A 156 20.96 10.22 4.60
C ASN A 156 20.26 11.47 5.16
N LEU A 157 19.12 11.86 4.60
CA LEU A 157 18.30 12.94 5.15
C LEU A 157 17.80 12.60 6.55
N LYS A 158 17.32 11.38 6.76
CA LYS A 158 16.90 10.88 8.07
C LYS A 158 18.04 10.97 9.09
N ALA A 159 19.27 10.63 8.70
CA ALA A 159 20.44 10.74 9.57
C ALA A 159 20.71 12.17 10.05
N HIS A 160 20.45 13.20 9.23
CA HIS A 160 20.53 14.59 9.68
C HIS A 160 19.50 14.91 10.77
N PHE A 161 18.27 14.44 10.63
CA PHE A 161 17.24 14.63 11.67
C PHE A 161 17.63 13.97 12.99
N LEU A 162 18.13 12.73 12.95
CA LEU A 162 18.57 12.00 14.14
C LEU A 162 19.72 12.71 14.85
N LYS A 163 20.75 13.15 14.10
CA LYS A 163 21.89 13.91 14.66
C LYS A 163 21.45 15.21 15.32
N VAL A 164 20.49 15.91 14.72
CA VAL A 164 19.96 17.16 15.30
C VAL A 164 19.14 16.88 16.54
N GLU A 165 18.29 15.85 16.55
CA GLU A 165 17.55 15.48 17.76
C GLU A 165 18.48 15.11 18.92
N GLU A 166 19.53 14.34 18.64
CA GLU A 166 20.55 13.99 19.62
C GLU A 166 21.28 15.23 20.14
N ALA A 167 21.71 16.12 19.23
CA ALA A 167 22.39 17.36 19.60
C ALA A 167 21.50 18.31 20.41
N LEU A 168 20.20 18.38 20.11
CA LEU A 168 19.24 19.22 20.84
C LEU A 168 18.91 18.66 22.23
N LYS A 169 18.97 17.34 22.42
CA LYS A 169 18.76 16.66 23.72
C LYS A 169 20.01 16.69 24.60
N SER A 170 21.20 16.81 24.01
CA SER A 170 22.46 16.81 24.75
C SER A 170 22.68 18.13 25.49
N GLU A 171 22.96 18.03 26.80
CA GLU A 171 23.30 19.19 27.64
C GLU A 171 24.72 19.72 27.43
N LYS A 172 25.61 18.92 26.80
CA LYS A 172 27.04 19.21 26.69
C LYS A 172 27.49 19.62 25.29
N VAL A 173 26.57 19.71 24.33
CA VAL A 173 26.92 20.06 22.95
C VAL A 173 27.42 21.50 22.89
N SER A 174 28.58 21.69 22.26
CA SER A 174 29.20 23.00 22.09
C SER A 174 28.53 23.80 20.97
N LYS A 175 28.62 25.13 21.05
CA LYS A 175 28.13 26.02 19.99
C LYS A 175 28.76 25.71 18.63
N GLN A 176 30.07 25.48 18.60
CA GLN A 176 30.81 25.15 17.38
C GLN A 176 30.32 23.84 16.75
N GLU A 177 29.93 22.85 17.54
CA GLU A 177 29.33 21.61 17.02
C GLU A 177 27.95 21.86 16.41
N LEU A 178 27.12 22.69 17.04
CA LEU A 178 25.81 23.07 16.47
C LEU A 178 25.95 23.87 15.17
N GLU A 179 26.92 24.77 15.08
CA GLU A 179 27.22 25.54 13.87
C GLU A 179 27.70 24.61 12.74
N ARG A 180 28.62 23.68 13.03
CA ARG A 180 29.05 22.65 12.06
C ARG A 180 27.88 21.77 11.60
N LEU A 181 26.99 21.38 12.52
CA LEU A 181 25.77 20.64 12.18
C LEU A 181 24.83 21.47 11.30
N TYR A 182 24.63 22.74 11.62
CA TYR A 182 23.81 23.67 10.85
C TYR A 182 24.32 23.82 9.41
N ASP A 183 25.64 23.94 9.23
CA ASP A 183 26.28 24.03 7.92
C ASP A 183 26.19 22.72 7.13
N SER A 184 26.22 21.57 7.81
CA SER A 184 26.08 20.25 7.18
C SER A 184 24.66 19.95 6.68
N ILE A 185 23.65 20.66 7.18
CA ILE A 185 22.24 20.37 6.84
C ILE A 185 21.85 21.10 5.55
N PRO A 186 21.26 20.39 4.58
CA PRO A 186 20.77 21.00 3.36
C PRO A 186 19.83 22.20 3.63
N ASN A 187 20.01 23.28 2.87
CA ASN A 187 19.28 24.54 3.05
C ASN A 187 17.74 24.40 2.92
N TYR A 188 17.27 23.40 2.18
CA TYR A 188 15.85 23.10 2.00
C TYR A 188 15.19 22.45 3.22
N LEU A 189 15.95 22.01 4.23
CA LEU A 189 15.42 21.56 5.52
C LEU A 189 15.30 22.73 6.50
N THR A 190 14.49 23.73 6.14
CA THR A 190 14.38 25.01 6.84
C THR A 190 13.99 24.87 8.31
N LYS A 191 13.05 23.98 8.65
CA LYS A 191 12.63 23.74 10.04
C LYS A 191 13.75 23.17 10.89
N LEU A 192 14.50 22.21 10.33
CA LEU A 192 15.61 21.56 11.02
C LEU A 192 16.75 22.56 11.27
N ARG A 193 17.09 23.35 10.25
CA ARG A 193 18.03 24.48 10.38
C ARG A 193 17.53 25.53 11.38
N GLY A 194 16.24 25.84 11.37
CA GLY A 194 15.60 26.77 12.30
C GLY A 194 15.66 26.29 13.75
N ALA A 195 15.50 24.99 14.00
CA ALA A 195 15.62 24.42 15.34
C ALA A 195 17.05 24.57 15.90
N LEU A 196 18.07 24.29 15.08
CA LEU A 196 19.46 24.52 15.46
C LEU A 196 19.75 26.01 15.66
N SER A 197 19.31 26.87 14.75
CA SER A 197 19.52 28.32 14.83
C SER A 197 18.92 28.90 16.12
N LYS A 198 17.72 28.46 16.53
CA LYS A 198 17.11 28.83 17.81
C LYS A 198 17.96 28.38 19.00
N LYS A 199 18.51 27.16 18.97
CA LYS A 199 19.38 26.64 20.04
C LYS A 199 20.71 27.41 20.12
N ILE A 200 21.33 27.69 18.97
CA ILE A 200 22.57 28.50 18.88
C ILE A 200 22.31 29.90 19.46
N MET A 201 21.23 30.56 19.04
CA MET A 201 20.86 31.88 19.58
C MET A 201 20.57 31.86 21.08
N ALA A 202 19.94 30.79 21.60
CA ALA A 202 19.71 30.64 23.04
C ALA A 202 21.03 30.50 23.81
N MET A 203 21.99 29.74 23.28
CA MET A 203 23.34 29.62 23.87
C MET A 203 24.10 30.94 23.84
N GLU A 204 23.99 31.72 22.76
CA GLU A 204 24.56 33.07 22.70
C GLU A 204 23.93 33.96 23.79
N GLN A 205 22.61 33.98 23.90
CA GLN A 205 21.91 34.76 24.93
C GLN A 205 22.28 34.32 26.35
N ASP A 206 22.49 33.02 26.57
CA ASP A 206 22.92 32.48 27.86
C ASP A 206 24.40 32.77 28.15
N GLU A 207 25.30 32.83 27.15
CA GLU A 207 26.67 33.34 27.30
C GLU A 207 26.68 34.82 27.68
N TRP A 208 25.83 35.64 27.04
CA TRP A 208 25.63 37.05 27.40
C TRP A 208 25.03 37.23 28.80
N ARG A 209 24.10 36.36 29.21
CA ARG A 209 23.50 36.37 30.56
C ARG A 209 24.41 35.77 31.63
N SER A 210 25.30 34.85 31.29
CA SER A 210 26.25 34.23 32.23
C SER A 210 27.35 35.19 32.68
N GLN A 211 27.45 36.40 32.10
CA GLN A 211 28.16 37.53 32.70
C GLN A 211 27.40 38.18 33.88
N ARG A 212 26.16 37.77 34.18
CA ARG A 212 25.37 38.16 35.36
C ARG A 212 24.57 36.99 35.93
N VAL A 213 25.18 36.36 36.93
CA VAL A 213 24.59 35.49 37.97
C VAL A 213 24.06 34.12 37.52
N THR A 214 24.58 33.10 38.21
CA THR A 214 24.21 31.69 38.25
C THR A 214 22.81 31.42 38.80
N SER A 215 22.09 30.45 38.21
CA SER A 215 21.66 29.17 38.83
C SER A 215 20.25 28.66 38.43
N VAL A 216 20.22 27.35 38.10
CA VAL A 216 19.22 26.30 38.40
C VAL A 216 17.76 26.46 37.98
N LYS A 217 17.31 25.58 37.05
CA LYS A 217 16.13 24.67 37.15
C LYS A 217 15.92 23.96 35.79
N VAL A 218 16.42 22.73 35.63
CA VAL A 218 16.27 21.93 34.41
C VAL A 218 15.83 20.51 34.79
N GLN A 219 14.53 20.32 35.01
CA GLN A 219 13.95 18.96 34.97
C GLN A 219 12.46 19.02 34.58
N THR A 220 11.70 20.00 35.08
CA THR A 220 10.27 20.21 34.74
C THR A 220 9.99 20.83 33.36
N LYS A 221 11.04 21.24 32.61
CA LYS A 221 10.91 21.78 31.24
C LYS A 221 10.84 20.69 30.17
N SER A 222 11.54 19.57 30.38
CA SER A 222 11.67 18.46 29.42
C SER A 222 10.31 17.81 29.10
N ASP A 223 9.50 17.52 30.13
CA ASP A 223 8.25 16.78 29.93
C ASP A 223 7.17 17.63 29.27
N ARG A 224 7.12 18.94 29.57
CA ARG A 224 6.24 19.89 28.89
C ARG A 224 6.62 20.08 27.42
N GLU A 225 7.92 20.16 27.11
CA GLU A 225 8.39 20.25 25.73
C GLU A 225 8.10 18.96 24.94
N ASN A 226 8.19 17.79 25.57
CA ASN A 226 7.82 16.52 24.95
C ASN A 226 6.32 16.42 24.69
N ILE A 227 5.48 16.82 25.65
CA ILE A 227 4.02 16.86 25.46
C ILE A 227 3.67 17.79 24.30
N GLU A 228 4.26 18.99 24.23
CA GLU A 228 3.95 19.95 23.15
C GLU A 228 4.39 19.43 21.77
N LYS A 229 5.53 18.73 21.67
CA LYS A 229 5.95 18.05 20.43
C LYS A 229 4.95 16.99 19.98
N ILE A 230 4.42 16.19 20.90
CA ILE A 230 3.40 15.17 20.58
C ILE A 230 2.10 15.84 20.13
N LYS A 231 1.70 16.95 20.78
CA LYS A 231 0.55 17.75 20.37
C LYS A 231 0.72 18.36 18.97
N GLU A 232 1.89 18.90 18.65
CA GLU A 232 2.21 19.40 17.31
C GLU A 232 2.12 18.29 16.26
N THR A 233 2.62 17.10 16.59
CA THR A 233 2.58 15.93 15.69
C THR A 233 1.13 15.50 15.41
N ALA A 234 0.29 15.43 16.44
CA ALA A 234 -1.14 15.11 16.29
C ALA A 234 -1.89 16.17 15.46
N LYS A 235 -1.61 17.46 15.69
CA LYS A 235 -2.18 18.56 14.88
C LYS A 235 -1.79 18.43 13.41
N ARG A 236 -0.55 18.07 13.10
CA ARG A 236 -0.10 17.83 11.72
C ARG A 236 -0.87 16.69 11.06
N TYR A 237 -1.05 15.56 11.75
CA TYR A 237 -1.84 14.46 11.23
C TYR A 237 -3.29 14.85 10.97
N HIS A 238 -3.87 15.69 11.84
CA HIS A 238 -5.21 16.23 11.62
C HIS A 238 -5.26 17.18 10.41
N SER A 239 -4.32 18.11 10.26
CA SER A 239 -4.26 18.99 9.07
C SER A 239 -4.05 18.20 7.77
N LYS A 240 -3.26 17.12 7.80
CA LYS A 240 -3.14 16.20 6.68
C LYS A 240 -4.46 15.46 6.42
N LEU A 241 -5.17 15.06 7.47
CA LEU A 241 -6.50 14.43 7.39
C LEU A 241 -7.55 15.37 6.80
N GLU A 242 -7.56 16.66 7.17
CA GLU A 242 -8.47 17.67 6.60
C GLU A 242 -8.34 17.78 5.09
N LYS A 243 -7.11 17.70 4.56
CA LYS A 243 -6.86 17.76 3.11
C LYS A 243 -7.39 16.53 2.35
N ILE A 244 -7.38 15.35 2.97
CA ILE A 244 -7.71 14.08 2.29
C ILE A 244 -9.11 13.53 2.63
N ASP A 245 -9.65 13.88 3.80
CA ASP A 245 -10.96 13.46 4.32
C ASP A 245 -11.53 14.52 5.27
N PRO A 246 -12.14 15.60 4.74
CA PRO A 246 -12.74 16.65 5.57
C PRO A 246 -13.79 16.13 6.55
N SER A 247 -14.54 15.08 6.17
CA SER A 247 -15.58 14.48 7.02
C SER A 247 -14.97 13.75 8.22
N MET A 248 -13.94 12.92 7.99
CA MET A 248 -13.24 12.22 9.07
C MET A 248 -12.43 13.17 9.96
N ALA A 249 -11.88 14.25 9.38
CA ALA A 249 -11.23 15.30 10.14
C ALA A 249 -12.22 16.03 11.07
N GLN A 250 -13.41 16.37 10.58
CA GLN A 250 -14.48 16.97 11.37
C GLN A 250 -14.90 16.06 12.53
N ALA A 251 -15.06 14.76 12.27
CA ALA A 251 -15.37 13.76 13.32
C ALA A 251 -14.25 13.59 14.36
N SER A 252 -13.04 14.09 14.07
CA SER A 252 -11.88 14.02 14.95
C SER A 252 -11.63 15.32 15.72
N ILE A 253 -12.43 16.38 15.54
CA ILE A 253 -12.25 17.67 16.23
C ILE A 253 -12.33 17.53 17.76
N VAL A 254 -13.22 16.67 18.26
CA VAL A 254 -13.36 16.42 19.71
C VAL A 254 -12.05 15.93 20.32
N LEU A 255 -11.28 15.13 19.58
CA LEU A 255 -9.98 14.65 20.02
C LEU A 255 -8.91 15.76 20.00
N LEU A 256 -9.01 16.75 19.10
CA LEU A 256 -8.12 17.92 19.12
C LEU A 256 -8.42 18.87 20.29
N GLU A 257 -9.70 19.05 20.62
CA GLU A 257 -10.11 19.84 21.78
C GLU A 257 -9.58 19.18 23.07
N GLU A 258 -9.77 17.86 23.19
CA GLU A 258 -9.22 17.08 24.31
C GLU A 258 -7.69 17.15 24.37
N LEU A 259 -7.00 17.05 23.23
CA LEU A 259 -5.55 17.18 23.13
C LEU A 259 -5.06 18.56 23.63
N ARG A 260 -5.83 19.62 23.40
CA ARG A 260 -5.47 20.98 23.83
C ARG A 260 -5.44 21.07 25.35
N GLU A 261 -6.43 20.49 26.02
CA GLU A 261 -6.60 20.55 27.47
C GLU A 261 -5.76 19.52 28.24
N SER A 262 -5.45 18.38 27.61
CA SER A 262 -4.75 17.29 28.29
C SER A 262 -3.29 17.60 28.60
N GLN A 263 -2.87 17.30 29.83
CA GLN A 263 -1.48 17.38 30.33
C GLN A 263 -0.90 15.98 30.63
N ASP A 264 -1.70 14.93 30.48
CA ASP A 264 -1.29 13.55 30.70
C ASP A 264 -0.55 13.02 29.47
N LEU A 265 0.70 12.61 29.66
CA LEU A 265 1.56 12.09 28.58
C LEU A 265 0.94 10.88 27.87
N ASN A 266 0.37 9.93 28.61
CA ASN A 266 -0.20 8.71 28.06
C ASN A 266 -1.46 9.03 27.25
N ARG A 267 -2.29 9.96 27.74
CA ARG A 267 -3.50 10.38 27.02
C ARG A 267 -3.17 11.16 25.76
N VAL A 268 -2.18 12.06 25.84
CA VAL A 268 -1.69 12.83 24.68
C VAL A 268 -1.07 11.90 23.62
N GLN A 269 -0.33 10.87 24.03
CA GLN A 269 0.18 9.83 23.12
C GLN A 269 -0.95 9.03 22.47
N ALA A 270 -1.93 8.55 23.25
CA ALA A 270 -3.05 7.78 22.72
C ALA A 270 -3.86 8.57 21.68
N ILE A 271 -4.10 9.87 21.93
CA ILE A 271 -4.78 10.74 20.95
C ILE A 271 -3.92 10.93 19.70
N ALA A 272 -2.60 11.11 19.85
CA ALA A 272 -1.70 11.24 18.71
C ALA A 272 -1.63 9.97 17.85
N GLU A 273 -1.64 8.79 18.48
CA GLU A 273 -1.70 7.49 17.78
C GLU A 273 -3.03 7.30 17.05
N GLU A 274 -4.15 7.66 17.67
CA GLU A 274 -5.47 7.60 17.04
C GLU A 274 -5.56 8.54 15.83
N MET A 275 -5.03 9.76 15.93
CA MET A 275 -4.96 10.70 14.79
C MET A 275 -4.11 10.14 13.65
N LYS A 276 -2.96 9.56 13.99
CA LYS A 276 -2.08 8.89 13.02
C LYS A 276 -2.80 7.73 12.35
N TYR A 277 -3.51 6.89 13.10
CA TYR A 277 -4.27 5.76 12.58
C TYR A 277 -5.36 6.19 11.59
N ARG A 278 -6.17 7.19 11.97
CA ARG A 278 -7.21 7.75 11.09
C ARG A 278 -6.63 8.31 9.79
N TYR A 279 -5.53 9.06 9.92
CA TYR A 279 -4.79 9.57 8.76
C TYR A 279 -4.32 8.43 7.84
N LEU A 280 -3.63 7.41 8.39
CA LEU A 280 -3.14 6.28 7.59
C LEU A 280 -4.28 5.56 6.87
N LYS A 281 -5.40 5.31 7.55
CA LYS A 281 -6.58 4.67 6.96
C LYS A 281 -7.20 5.49 5.82
N ALA A 282 -7.26 6.81 5.98
CA ALA A 282 -7.77 7.71 4.94
C ALA A 282 -6.79 7.88 3.78
N LYS A 283 -5.48 7.86 4.07
CA LYS A 283 -4.39 8.06 3.11
C LYS A 283 -4.44 7.03 1.99
N ASP A 284 -4.55 5.74 2.31
CA ASP A 284 -4.54 4.69 1.30
C ASP A 284 -5.73 4.79 0.35
N ARG A 285 -6.91 5.12 0.89
CA ARG A 285 -8.12 5.36 0.10
C ARG A 285 -7.98 6.57 -0.80
N TYR A 286 -7.37 7.64 -0.29
CA TYR A 286 -7.12 8.87 -1.05
C TYR A 286 -6.13 8.64 -2.18
N ILE A 287 -4.97 8.01 -1.91
CA ILE A 287 -3.96 7.68 -2.92
C ILE A 287 -4.60 6.89 -4.06
N ARG A 288 -5.42 5.89 -3.72
CA ARG A 288 -6.14 5.10 -4.72
C ARG A 288 -7.09 5.95 -5.56
N GLY A 289 -7.89 6.81 -4.93
CA GLY A 289 -8.81 7.71 -5.63
C GLY A 289 -8.09 8.66 -6.58
N GLU A 290 -6.95 9.21 -6.18
CA GLU A 290 -6.15 10.10 -7.04
C GLU A 290 -5.55 9.37 -8.24
N LEU A 291 -5.09 8.12 -8.08
CA LEU A 291 -4.65 7.31 -9.22
C LEU A 291 -5.78 7.05 -10.22
N LEU A 292 -7.01 6.81 -9.75
CA LEU A 292 -8.18 6.65 -10.62
C LEU A 292 -8.51 7.95 -11.36
N LYS A 293 -8.41 9.10 -10.70
CA LYS A 293 -8.61 10.41 -11.34
C LYS A 293 -7.53 10.70 -12.39
N GLU A 294 -6.27 10.43 -12.08
CA GLU A 294 -5.16 10.58 -13.03
C GLU A 294 -5.39 9.75 -14.29
N ASP A 295 -5.82 8.49 -14.15
CA ASP A 295 -6.16 7.64 -15.27
C ASP A 295 -7.30 8.20 -16.15
N ILE A 296 -8.37 8.68 -15.51
CA ILE A 296 -9.50 9.31 -16.22
C ILE A 296 -9.04 10.57 -16.95
N LEU A 297 -8.19 11.39 -16.31
CA LEU A 297 -7.66 12.62 -16.88
C LEU A 297 -6.72 12.33 -18.07
N ASN A 298 -5.91 11.28 -17.99
CA ASN A 298 -5.05 10.83 -19.08
C ASN A 298 -5.88 10.29 -20.25
N ALA A 299 -6.97 9.57 -19.97
CA ALA A 299 -7.91 9.09 -20.99
C ALA A 299 -8.75 10.22 -21.61
N TYR A 300 -8.97 11.34 -20.89
CA TYR A 300 -9.89 12.43 -21.24
C TYR A 300 -9.67 12.97 -22.67
N LYS A 301 -8.42 13.21 -23.05
CA LYS A 301 -8.06 13.75 -24.37
C LYS A 301 -8.37 12.80 -25.52
N SER A 302 -8.44 11.50 -25.25
CA SER A 302 -8.73 10.45 -26.22
C SER A 302 -10.18 9.96 -26.21
N LEU A 303 -11.06 10.58 -25.42
CA LEU A 303 -12.45 10.15 -25.32
C LEU A 303 -13.22 10.42 -26.63
N PRO A 304 -13.90 9.40 -27.19
CA PRO A 304 -14.53 9.48 -28.51
C PRO A 304 -15.88 10.21 -28.52
N SER A 305 -16.57 10.32 -27.38
CA SER A 305 -17.90 10.94 -27.30
C SER A 305 -17.99 12.06 -26.25
N SER A 306 -18.89 13.01 -26.47
CA SER A 306 -19.21 14.10 -25.53
C SER A 306 -19.81 13.58 -24.23
N GLU A 307 -20.66 12.55 -24.29
CA GLU A 307 -21.26 11.92 -23.10
C GLU A 307 -20.20 11.29 -22.17
N LEU A 308 -19.17 10.66 -22.73
CA LEU A 308 -18.07 10.12 -21.94
C LEU A 308 -17.20 11.22 -21.32
N LYS A 309 -17.05 12.36 -22.01
CA LYS A 309 -16.35 13.53 -21.46
C LYS A 309 -17.11 14.16 -20.30
N GLU A 310 -18.43 14.30 -20.40
CA GLU A 310 -19.27 14.79 -19.29
C GLU A 310 -19.21 13.83 -18.10
N LEU A 311 -19.27 12.52 -18.33
CA LEU A 311 -19.14 11.52 -17.27
C LEU A 311 -17.76 11.59 -16.60
N ALA A 312 -16.70 11.73 -17.39
CA ALA A 312 -15.34 11.92 -16.88
C ALA A 312 -15.23 13.20 -16.04
N GLU A 313 -15.79 14.32 -16.49
CA GLU A 313 -15.81 15.58 -15.74
C GLU A 313 -16.59 15.47 -14.42
N GLN A 314 -17.72 14.76 -14.42
CA GLN A 314 -18.47 14.51 -13.20
C GLN A 314 -17.66 13.70 -12.20
N LEU A 315 -16.95 12.65 -12.65
CA LEU A 315 -16.09 11.84 -11.79
C LEU A 315 -14.88 12.64 -11.27
N LEU A 316 -14.23 13.44 -12.13
CA LEU A 316 -13.09 14.28 -11.76
C LEU A 316 -13.47 15.39 -10.77
N LYS A 317 -14.72 15.87 -10.78
CA LYS A 317 -15.24 16.87 -9.84
C LYS A 317 -15.59 16.29 -8.47
N LYS A 318 -15.71 14.97 -8.32
CA LYS A 318 -15.98 14.36 -7.01
C LYS A 318 -14.73 14.42 -6.15
N ASP A 319 -14.93 14.64 -4.86
CA ASP A 319 -13.86 14.50 -3.86
C ASP A 319 -13.23 13.11 -3.93
N ARG A 320 -14.05 12.07 -4.16
CA ARG A 320 -13.64 10.66 -4.22
C ARG A 320 -14.31 9.90 -5.34
N ILE A 321 -13.55 8.99 -5.94
CA ILE A 321 -14.02 8.01 -6.93
C ILE A 321 -13.86 6.62 -6.34
N SER A 322 -14.92 5.83 -6.36
CA SER A 322 -14.87 4.41 -6.00
C SER A 322 -14.35 3.57 -7.17
N ASP A 323 -13.78 2.41 -6.83
CA ASP A 323 -13.37 1.40 -7.81
C ASP A 323 -14.50 1.02 -8.77
N GLN A 324 -15.72 0.91 -8.24
CA GLN A 324 -16.88 0.50 -9.02
C GLN A 324 -17.25 1.58 -10.05
N GLU A 325 -17.24 2.85 -9.66
CA GLU A 325 -17.48 3.97 -10.57
C GLU A 325 -16.42 4.04 -11.68
N TYR A 326 -15.16 3.79 -11.35
CA TYR A 326 -14.09 3.70 -12.34
C TYR A 326 -14.28 2.51 -13.28
N VAL A 327 -14.61 1.33 -12.75
CA VAL A 327 -14.88 0.14 -13.56
C VAL A 327 -16.06 0.37 -14.50
N ASP A 328 -17.12 1.02 -14.02
CA ASP A 328 -18.29 1.33 -14.84
C ASP A 328 -17.99 2.38 -15.92
N PHE A 329 -17.15 3.37 -15.60
CA PHE A 329 -16.62 4.30 -16.59
C PHE A 329 -15.81 3.59 -17.68
N MET A 330 -14.89 2.70 -17.28
CA MET A 330 -14.04 1.97 -18.22
C MET A 330 -14.82 0.96 -19.07
N LYS A 331 -15.84 0.30 -18.50
CA LYS A 331 -16.79 -0.53 -19.27
C LYS A 331 -17.54 0.27 -20.34
N LYS A 332 -17.93 1.50 -20.03
CA LYS A 332 -18.57 2.39 -21.02
C LYS A 332 -17.58 2.86 -22.10
N LEU A 333 -16.32 3.05 -21.75
CA LEU A 333 -15.26 3.49 -22.66
C LEU A 333 -14.82 2.38 -23.64
N TYR A 334 -14.65 1.15 -23.16
CA TYR A 334 -14.09 0.03 -23.93
C TYR A 334 -15.11 -1.06 -24.33
N GLY A 335 -16.35 -0.98 -23.83
CA GLY A 335 -17.45 -1.89 -24.14
C GLY A 335 -17.39 -3.25 -23.43
N ALA A 336 -18.20 -4.21 -23.89
CA ALA A 336 -18.38 -5.54 -23.28
C ALA A 336 -17.13 -6.45 -23.30
N GLY A 337 -16.04 -6.04 -23.96
CA GLY A 337 -14.73 -6.69 -23.91
C GLY A 337 -13.86 -6.27 -22.72
N PHE A 338 -14.32 -5.29 -21.92
CA PHE A 338 -13.65 -4.89 -20.68
C PHE A 338 -13.91 -5.91 -19.58
N SER A 339 -12.98 -6.85 -19.42
CA SER A 339 -12.82 -7.61 -18.19
C SER A 339 -11.53 -7.13 -17.53
N VAL A 340 -11.62 -6.50 -16.36
CA VAL A 340 -10.51 -6.60 -15.39
C VAL A 340 -10.25 -8.10 -15.26
N ASN A 341 -9.01 -8.55 -15.46
CA ASN A 341 -8.66 -9.97 -15.31
C ASN A 341 -8.69 -10.30 -13.81
N MET A 342 -9.89 -10.27 -13.24
CA MET A 342 -10.18 -10.47 -11.83
C MET A 342 -9.69 -11.85 -11.40
N ASP A 343 -9.64 -12.81 -12.33
CA ASP A 343 -9.07 -14.13 -12.08
C ASP A 343 -7.55 -14.09 -11.88
N ASP A 344 -6.81 -13.22 -12.58
CA ASP A 344 -5.36 -13.07 -12.34
C ASP A 344 -5.07 -12.29 -11.07
N VAL A 345 -5.84 -11.23 -10.78
CA VAL A 345 -5.77 -10.52 -9.50
C VAL A 345 -6.12 -11.46 -8.35
N ARG A 346 -7.12 -12.32 -8.54
CA ARG A 346 -7.54 -13.33 -7.57
C ARG A 346 -6.48 -14.40 -7.37
N LYS A 347 -5.87 -14.91 -8.45
CA LYS A 347 -4.74 -15.86 -8.39
C LYS A 347 -3.55 -15.27 -7.64
N LYS A 348 -3.17 -14.02 -7.95
CA LYS A 348 -2.09 -13.33 -7.25
C LYS A 348 -2.40 -13.09 -5.79
N MET A 349 -3.62 -12.66 -5.48
CA MET A 349 -4.07 -12.47 -4.10
C MET A 349 -4.03 -13.78 -3.32
N VAL A 350 -4.55 -14.87 -3.89
CA VAL A 350 -4.53 -16.20 -3.26
C VAL A 350 -3.10 -16.71 -3.07
N ALA A 351 -2.22 -16.56 -4.06
CA ALA A 351 -0.81 -16.95 -3.96
C ALA A 351 -0.03 -16.13 -2.91
N LEU A 352 -0.28 -14.82 -2.82
CA LEU A 352 0.33 -13.95 -1.80
C LEU A 352 -0.19 -14.29 -0.40
N ILE A 353 -1.50 -14.54 -0.27
CA ILE A 353 -2.11 -15.01 0.98
C ILE A 353 -1.51 -16.33 1.41
N GLU A 354 -1.33 -17.29 0.49
CA GLU A 354 -0.69 -18.57 0.75
C GLU A 354 0.73 -18.40 1.26
N THR A 355 1.53 -17.61 0.54
CA THR A 355 2.95 -17.42 0.79
C THR A 355 3.18 -16.74 2.13
N GLU A 356 2.36 -15.75 2.48
CA GLU A 356 2.49 -15.07 3.76
C GLU A 356 1.96 -15.90 4.92
N LEU A 357 0.78 -16.50 4.81
CA LEU A 357 0.23 -17.31 5.88
C LEU A 357 1.09 -18.56 6.16
N SER A 358 1.69 -19.18 5.14
CA SER A 358 2.62 -20.30 5.32
C SER A 358 3.90 -19.91 6.07
N LYS A 359 4.46 -18.71 5.85
CA LYS A 359 5.62 -18.20 6.62
C LYS A 359 5.33 -18.09 8.12
N TYR A 360 4.09 -17.79 8.49
CA TYR A 360 3.65 -17.69 9.88
C TYR A 360 3.11 -19.01 10.46
N GLY A 361 3.26 -20.13 9.74
CA GLY A 361 2.90 -21.46 10.23
C GLY A 361 1.42 -21.81 10.11
N TYR A 362 0.66 -21.07 9.30
CA TYR A 362 -0.70 -21.47 8.91
C TYR A 362 -0.61 -22.51 7.79
N MET A 363 -1.33 -23.63 7.94
CA MET A 363 -1.23 -24.76 7.02
C MET A 363 -2.57 -25.06 6.37
N SER A 364 -2.54 -25.41 5.07
CA SER A 364 -3.69 -25.93 4.35
C SER A 364 -4.01 -27.35 4.83
N VAL A 365 -5.31 -27.67 4.94
CA VAL A 365 -5.77 -29.01 5.34
C VAL A 365 -5.88 -29.95 4.12
N ASN A 366 -5.99 -29.38 2.90
CA ASN A 366 -6.14 -30.12 1.63
C ASN A 366 -5.38 -29.41 0.50
N GLU A 367 -4.92 -30.16 -0.51
CA GLU A 367 -4.24 -29.64 -1.71
C GLU A 367 -5.18 -28.76 -2.58
N ASP A 368 -6.49 -29.05 -2.61
CA ASP A 368 -7.49 -28.30 -3.40
C ASP A 368 -7.99 -27.00 -2.72
N LEU A 369 -7.44 -26.64 -1.54
CA LEU A 369 -7.99 -25.58 -0.71
C LEU A 369 -7.89 -24.20 -1.39
N MET A 370 -6.79 -23.94 -2.09
CA MET A 370 -6.59 -22.68 -2.80
C MET A 370 -7.45 -22.58 -4.06
N GLU A 371 -7.73 -23.69 -4.74
CA GLU A 371 -8.73 -23.72 -5.82
C GLU A 371 -10.14 -23.45 -5.32
N ARG A 372 -10.49 -23.93 -4.13
CA ARG A 372 -11.78 -23.67 -3.49
C ARG A 372 -11.91 -22.21 -3.06
N LEU A 373 -10.85 -21.62 -2.50
CA LEU A 373 -10.79 -20.19 -2.18
C LEU A 373 -10.95 -19.33 -3.46
N MET A 374 -10.34 -19.74 -4.57
CA MET A 374 -10.49 -19.11 -5.90
C MET A 374 -11.94 -19.15 -6.42
N ARG A 375 -12.68 -20.22 -6.13
CA ARG A 375 -14.12 -20.37 -6.45
C ARG A 375 -15.05 -19.60 -5.50
N GLY A 376 -14.51 -18.95 -4.47
CA GLY A 376 -15.29 -18.21 -3.47
C GLY A 376 -15.94 -19.10 -2.41
N GLU A 377 -15.48 -20.34 -2.27
CA GLU A 377 -15.90 -21.24 -1.20
C GLU A 377 -15.25 -20.84 0.13
N VAL A 378 -15.88 -21.24 1.25
CA VAL A 378 -15.29 -21.08 2.58
C VAL A 378 -14.21 -22.15 2.76
N VAL A 379 -13.01 -21.72 3.14
CA VAL A 379 -11.87 -22.58 3.41
C VAL A 379 -11.41 -22.43 4.86
N GLU A 380 -10.90 -23.50 5.45
CA GLU A 380 -10.36 -23.50 6.82
C GLU A 380 -8.86 -23.78 6.80
N LEU A 381 -8.05 -22.87 7.35
CA LEU A 381 -6.62 -23.05 7.55
C LEU A 381 -6.34 -23.41 9.01
N LYS A 382 -5.43 -24.36 9.22
CA LYS A 382 -4.89 -24.65 10.56
C LYS A 382 -4.02 -23.49 11.00
N THR A 383 -4.08 -23.16 12.28
CA THR A 383 -3.31 -22.06 12.86
C THR A 383 -2.13 -22.62 13.67
N PRO A 384 -1.04 -21.84 13.83
CA PRO A 384 0.10 -22.24 14.67
C PRO A 384 -0.23 -22.25 16.18
N PHE A 385 -1.43 -21.81 16.57
CA PHE A 385 -1.83 -21.64 17.97
C PHE A 385 -2.48 -22.89 18.58
N GLY A 386 -2.55 -23.99 17.82
CA GLY A 386 -3.06 -25.29 18.27
C GLY A 386 -4.26 -25.79 17.46
N GLU A 387 -4.60 -27.07 17.64
CA GLU A 387 -5.66 -27.76 16.88
C GLU A 387 -7.09 -27.25 17.17
N ASP A 388 -7.24 -26.49 18.26
CA ASP A 388 -8.51 -25.92 18.66
C ASP A 388 -8.78 -24.56 18.00
N TYR A 389 -7.86 -24.06 17.18
CA TYR A 389 -8.00 -22.78 16.47
C TYR A 389 -7.94 -22.98 14.96
N ALA A 390 -8.91 -22.40 14.27
CA ALA A 390 -9.00 -22.42 12.81
C ALA A 390 -9.21 -21.01 12.25
N LEU A 391 -8.63 -20.77 11.08
CA LEU A 391 -8.84 -19.55 10.33
C LEU A 391 -9.77 -19.85 9.16
N ARG A 392 -11.01 -19.35 9.22
CA ARG A 392 -11.97 -19.46 8.11
C ARG A 392 -11.83 -18.27 7.20
N MET A 393 -11.62 -18.53 5.92
CA MET A 393 -11.48 -17.51 4.90
C MET A 393 -12.52 -17.75 3.81
N LYS A 394 -13.13 -16.68 3.34
CA LYS A 394 -13.95 -16.68 2.14
C LYS A 394 -13.59 -15.48 1.29
N LEU A 395 -13.45 -15.69 0.01
CA LEU A 395 -13.18 -14.63 -0.93
C LEU A 395 -14.44 -14.28 -1.73
N GLU A 396 -14.91 -13.04 -1.61
CA GLU A 396 -16.02 -12.52 -2.39
C GLU A 396 -15.53 -11.34 -3.23
N GLN A 397 -15.35 -11.55 -4.53
CA GLN A 397 -14.89 -10.53 -5.48
C GLN A 397 -13.55 -9.86 -5.07
N ARG A 398 -13.59 -8.79 -4.25
CA ARG A 398 -12.46 -8.00 -3.72
C ARG A 398 -12.40 -7.94 -2.18
N THR A 399 -13.33 -8.61 -1.49
CA THR A 399 -13.34 -8.69 -0.03
C THR A 399 -12.86 -10.07 0.40
N VAL A 400 -11.99 -10.09 1.40
CA VAL A 400 -11.64 -11.31 2.12
C VAL A 400 -12.39 -11.28 3.44
N ALA A 401 -13.38 -12.15 3.57
CA ALA A 401 -14.04 -12.37 4.84
C ALA A 401 -13.20 -13.39 5.62
N ILE A 402 -12.61 -12.94 6.74
CA ILE A 402 -11.81 -13.80 7.60
C ILE A 402 -12.46 -13.90 8.98
N ARG A 403 -12.57 -15.11 9.51
CA ARG A 403 -13.01 -15.39 10.87
C ARG A 403 -11.98 -16.28 11.57
N PHE A 404 -11.48 -15.80 12.70
CA PHE A 404 -10.66 -16.59 13.60
C PHE A 404 -11.57 -17.30 14.59
N VAL A 405 -11.57 -18.64 14.58
CA VAL A 405 -12.54 -19.46 15.33
C VAL A 405 -11.80 -20.33 16.34
N ARG A 406 -12.25 -20.33 17.60
CA ARG A 406 -11.85 -21.35 18.59
C ARG A 406 -12.94 -22.40 18.72
N TYR A 407 -12.55 -23.65 18.49
CA TYR A 407 -13.36 -24.82 18.73
C TYR A 407 -13.36 -25.16 20.24
N VAL A 408 -14.54 -25.29 20.83
CA VAL A 408 -14.73 -25.61 22.25
C VAL A 408 -15.68 -26.80 22.41
N GLU A 409 -15.60 -27.52 23.52
CA GLU A 409 -16.53 -28.62 23.81
C GLU A 409 -17.86 -28.11 24.38
N SER A 410 -17.83 -26.99 25.10
CA SER A 410 -19.00 -26.26 25.60
C SER A 410 -18.67 -24.77 25.74
N MET A 411 -19.64 -23.89 25.48
CA MET A 411 -19.47 -22.44 25.71
C MET A 411 -19.48 -22.09 27.20
N GLU A 412 -20.04 -22.96 28.05
CA GLU A 412 -20.20 -22.74 29.49
C GLU A 412 -18.97 -23.17 30.30
N SER A 413 -18.03 -23.90 29.71
CA SER A 413 -16.84 -24.44 30.39
C SER A 413 -15.58 -23.57 30.27
N LEU A 414 -15.67 -22.40 29.63
CA LEU A 414 -14.53 -21.50 29.40
C LEU A 414 -14.19 -20.71 30.66
N SER A 415 -13.01 -20.97 31.23
CA SER A 415 -12.49 -20.18 32.35
C SER A 415 -12.10 -18.76 31.94
N GLU A 416 -12.07 -17.83 32.90
CA GLU A 416 -11.66 -16.44 32.66
C GLU A 416 -10.20 -16.34 32.17
N TYR A 417 -9.32 -17.21 32.67
CA TYR A 417 -7.94 -17.34 32.21
C TYR A 417 -7.85 -17.74 30.73
N GLU A 418 -8.67 -18.70 30.30
CA GLU A 418 -8.73 -19.13 28.90
C GLU A 418 -9.25 -18.02 27.99
N ARG A 419 -10.27 -17.26 28.41
CA ARG A 419 -10.76 -16.12 27.63
C ARG A 419 -9.69 -15.04 27.46
N HIS A 420 -8.91 -14.74 28.50
CA HIS A 420 -7.78 -13.81 28.39
C HIS A 420 -6.69 -14.31 27.46
N LYS A 421 -6.40 -15.62 27.50
CA LYS A 421 -5.45 -16.27 26.57
C LYS A 421 -5.94 -16.17 25.12
N ASP A 422 -7.22 -16.42 24.88
CA ASP A 422 -7.83 -16.31 23.55
C ASP A 422 -7.78 -14.90 22.99
N VAL A 423 -8.09 -13.89 23.82
CA VAL A 423 -7.99 -12.48 23.43
C VAL A 423 -6.54 -12.13 23.06
N SER A 424 -5.55 -12.64 23.79
CA SER A 424 -4.13 -12.45 23.47
C SER A 424 -3.75 -13.10 22.13
N ILE A 425 -4.19 -14.33 21.89
CA ILE A 425 -3.98 -15.05 20.62
C ILE A 425 -4.69 -14.33 19.46
N GLY A 426 -5.91 -13.84 19.69
CA GLY A 426 -6.65 -13.04 18.72
C GLY A 426 -5.93 -11.75 18.34
N LYS A 427 -5.28 -11.07 19.31
CA LYS A 427 -4.45 -9.90 19.03
C LYS A 427 -3.23 -10.25 18.16
N ALA A 428 -2.55 -11.36 18.44
CA ALA A 428 -1.44 -11.83 17.61
C ALA A 428 -1.89 -12.16 16.17
N TRP A 429 -3.10 -12.70 16.01
CA TRP A 429 -3.70 -12.86 14.69
C TRP A 429 -3.99 -11.51 14.02
N CYS A 430 -4.56 -10.53 14.74
CA CYS A 430 -4.82 -9.20 14.20
C CYS A 430 -3.54 -8.53 13.67
N GLU A 431 -2.41 -8.65 14.38
CA GLU A 431 -1.11 -8.16 13.91
C GLU A 431 -0.66 -8.86 12.62
N THR A 432 -0.86 -10.18 12.55
CA THR A 432 -0.54 -10.97 11.35
C THR A 432 -1.42 -10.58 10.16
N TYR A 433 -2.71 -10.32 10.42
CA TYR A 433 -3.66 -9.85 9.41
C TYR A 433 -3.33 -8.44 8.91
N ASP A 434 -2.89 -7.54 9.78
CA ASP A 434 -2.49 -6.19 9.39
C ASP A 434 -1.20 -6.20 8.55
N ARG A 435 -0.25 -7.12 8.84
CA ARG A 435 0.90 -7.37 7.96
C ARG A 435 0.49 -7.97 6.62
N LEU A 436 -0.43 -8.93 6.61
CA LEU A 436 -0.96 -9.52 5.38
C LEU A 436 -1.57 -8.43 4.48
N LYS A 437 -2.36 -7.52 5.05
CA LYS A 437 -2.89 -6.36 4.31
C LYS A 437 -1.79 -5.47 3.77
N GLN A 438 -0.77 -5.19 4.58
CA GLN A 438 0.34 -4.34 4.15
C GLN A 438 1.05 -4.95 2.94
N ILE A 439 1.31 -6.26 2.96
CA ILE A 439 1.97 -6.97 1.86
C ILE A 439 1.08 -7.02 0.62
N LEU A 440 -0.22 -7.27 0.79
CA LEU A 440 -1.17 -7.19 -0.31
C LEU A 440 -1.22 -5.78 -0.91
N HIS A 441 -1.19 -4.73 -0.07
CA HIS A 441 -1.14 -3.34 -0.48
C HIS A 441 0.16 -2.98 -1.21
N GLU A 442 1.31 -3.43 -0.71
CA GLU A 442 2.64 -3.28 -1.36
C GLU A 442 2.69 -3.94 -2.75
N ASN A 443 1.86 -4.97 -2.97
CA ASN A 443 1.67 -5.64 -4.24
C ASN A 443 0.48 -5.11 -5.06
N GLY A 444 -0.10 -3.96 -4.68
CA GLY A 444 -1.18 -3.29 -5.43
C GLY A 444 -2.58 -3.89 -5.26
N ILE A 445 -2.77 -4.80 -4.28
CA ILE A 445 -4.05 -5.44 -3.97
C ILE A 445 -4.61 -4.82 -2.70
N ILE A 446 -5.61 -3.96 -2.86
CA ILE A 446 -6.23 -3.22 -1.76
C ILE A 446 -7.55 -3.91 -1.39
N LEU A 447 -7.59 -4.51 -0.20
CA LEU A 447 -8.78 -5.16 0.35
C LEU A 447 -9.79 -4.14 0.88
N GLU A 448 -11.06 -4.30 0.52
CA GLU A 448 -12.14 -3.52 1.13
C GLU A 448 -12.49 -4.08 2.51
N GLU A 449 -12.25 -3.31 3.57
CA GLU A 449 -12.74 -3.65 4.91
C GLU A 449 -14.23 -3.35 5.02
N GLN A 450 -15.08 -4.39 5.03
CA GLN A 450 -16.51 -4.22 5.29
C GLN A 450 -16.83 -4.12 6.79
N TYR A 451 -16.23 -4.96 7.64
CA TYR A 451 -16.47 -4.97 9.09
C TYR A 451 -15.34 -5.70 9.84
N ARG A 452 -14.73 -5.07 10.85
CA ARG A 452 -13.71 -5.66 11.73
C ARG A 452 -14.25 -5.66 13.16
N ILE A 453 -14.29 -6.82 13.80
CA ILE A 453 -14.65 -6.99 15.21
C ILE A 453 -13.37 -7.32 15.95
N GLU A 454 -13.05 -6.56 16.99
CA GLU A 454 -11.82 -6.79 17.75
C GLU A 454 -11.97 -7.98 18.72
N PRO A 455 -10.89 -8.74 19.00
CA PRO A 455 -10.95 -9.92 19.87
C PRO A 455 -11.46 -9.62 21.29
N HIS A 456 -11.28 -8.38 21.77
CA HIS A 456 -11.75 -7.94 23.09
C HIS A 456 -13.22 -7.53 23.11
N GLU A 457 -13.82 -7.24 21.95
CA GLU A 457 -15.24 -6.93 21.81
C GLU A 457 -16.06 -8.22 21.71
N ARG A 458 -15.61 -9.17 20.89
CA ARG A 458 -16.25 -10.49 20.75
C ARG A 458 -15.30 -11.51 20.13
N PHE A 459 -15.10 -12.62 20.84
CA PHE A 459 -14.35 -13.76 20.32
C PHE A 459 -15.29 -14.85 19.77
N CYS A 460 -14.95 -15.44 18.62
CA CYS A 460 -15.79 -16.45 17.96
C CYS A 460 -15.49 -17.86 18.50
N TYR A 461 -16.41 -18.38 19.32
CA TYR A 461 -16.39 -19.77 19.79
C TYR A 461 -17.38 -20.63 19.00
N GLU A 462 -16.95 -21.81 18.55
CA GLU A 462 -17.81 -22.81 17.95
C GLU A 462 -17.71 -24.13 18.71
N VAL A 463 -18.85 -24.75 19.01
CA VAL A 463 -18.85 -26.06 19.65
C VAL A 463 -18.46 -27.11 18.62
N ARG A 464 -17.44 -27.94 18.89
CA ARG A 464 -17.08 -29.10 18.04
C ARG A 464 -18.29 -30.04 17.97
N LYS A 465 -19.14 -29.90 16.94
CA LYS A 465 -19.93 -31.03 16.47
C LYS A 465 -18.94 -31.99 15.83
N ARG A 466 -18.77 -33.19 16.38
CA ARG A 466 -18.05 -34.27 15.70
C ARG A 466 -18.78 -34.58 14.39
N GLU A 467 -18.45 -33.86 13.32
CA GLU A 467 -18.80 -34.27 11.96
C GLU A 467 -17.84 -35.37 11.53
N ALA A 468 -18.13 -36.59 11.98
CA ALA A 468 -17.54 -37.82 11.47
C ALA A 468 -18.17 -38.26 10.13
N GLU A 469 -18.73 -37.35 9.32
CA GLU A 469 -19.61 -37.75 8.20
C GLU A 469 -19.22 -37.29 6.79
N THR A 470 -18.08 -36.62 6.58
CA THR A 470 -17.69 -36.19 5.22
C THR A 470 -16.42 -36.83 4.65
N GLN A 471 -15.81 -37.80 5.35
CA GLN A 471 -14.72 -38.64 4.79
C GLN A 471 -15.10 -40.12 4.60
N THR A 472 -16.18 -40.62 5.21
CA THR A 472 -16.60 -42.03 5.08
C THR A 472 -17.57 -42.30 3.91
N LYS A 473 -18.32 -41.30 3.42
CA LYS A 473 -19.25 -41.49 2.28
C LYS A 473 -18.60 -41.58 0.89
N LYS A 474 -17.30 -41.28 0.74
CA LYS A 474 -16.54 -41.55 -0.50
C LYS A 474 -15.88 -42.94 -0.51
N HIS A 475 -15.71 -43.60 0.64
CA HIS A 475 -15.15 -44.96 0.68
C HIS A 475 -16.21 -46.07 0.62
N GLU A 476 -17.45 -45.83 1.06
CA GLU A 476 -18.52 -46.84 0.94
C GLU A 476 -19.19 -46.87 -0.44
N THR A 477 -19.18 -45.76 -1.20
CA THR A 477 -19.73 -45.73 -2.57
C THR A 477 -18.77 -46.29 -3.64
N HIS A 478 -17.48 -46.43 -3.32
CA HIS A 478 -16.52 -47.15 -4.18
C HIS A 478 -16.36 -48.64 -3.83
N GLY A 479 -16.83 -49.09 -2.65
CA GLY A 479 -16.83 -50.49 -2.24
C GLY A 479 -18.04 -51.31 -2.68
N LEU A 480 -19.20 -50.68 -2.92
CA LEU A 480 -20.45 -51.35 -3.32
C LEU A 480 -20.67 -51.49 -4.84
N ARG A 481 -19.76 -50.96 -5.69
CA ARG A 481 -19.84 -51.08 -7.16
C ARG A 481 -18.87 -52.11 -7.78
N ARG A 482 -18.16 -52.91 -6.97
CA ARG A 482 -17.23 -53.97 -7.44
C ARG A 482 -17.60 -55.39 -7.01
N LYS A 483 -18.86 -55.66 -6.62
CA LYS A 483 -19.33 -57.02 -6.27
C LYS A 483 -20.68 -57.41 -6.89
N HIS A 484 -20.92 -57.04 -8.15
CA HIS A 484 -21.99 -57.66 -8.96
C HIS A 484 -21.63 -57.63 -10.44
N VAL A 485 -20.55 -58.31 -10.83
CA VAL A 485 -20.42 -59.03 -12.10
C VAL A 485 -19.42 -60.15 -11.83
N ASP A 486 -19.89 -61.27 -11.31
CA ASP A 486 -19.40 -62.62 -11.58
C ASP A 486 -20.31 -63.61 -10.86
N GLU A 487 -20.65 -64.69 -11.57
CA GLU A 487 -21.44 -65.87 -11.18
C GLU A 487 -22.98 -65.76 -11.33
N GLY A 488 -23.48 -66.33 -12.44
CA GLY A 488 -24.89 -66.71 -12.64
C GLY A 488 -25.37 -66.57 -14.07
#